data_AF-A0A7C0ZSM2-F1
#
_entry.id   AF-A0A7C0ZSM2-F1
#
_cell.length_a   1.000
_cell.length_b   1.000
_cell.length_c   1.000
_cell.angle_alpha   90.00
_cell.angle_beta   90.00
_cell.angle_gamma   90.00
#
_symmetry.space_group_name_H-M   'P 1'
#
loop_
_entity.id
_entity.type
_entity.pdbx_description
1 polymer ?
#
loop_
_entity_poly.entity_id
_entity_poly.type
_entity_poly.pdbx_seq_one_letter_code
_entity_poly.pdbx_strand_id
1 'polypeptide(L)'
;MLCGQSRPVVQSYFAMAYNPYGQMRADYRWSFARMYTPFDQAVVTGDEFWNIVGGPTVYEELLEIYQEVGHDKSKYMLDALAFGF
;
A
#
# COMPACT_ATOMS: atom_id res chain seq x y z
N MET A 1 -32.41 -3.87 31.52
CA MET A 1 -32.01 -4.00 30.10
C MET A 1 -30.75 -3.16 29.90
N LEU A 2 -29.61 -3.77 29.60
CA LEU A 2 -28.42 -3.04 29.17
C LEU A 2 -28.57 -2.77 27.66
N CYS A 3 -28.99 -1.56 27.28
CA CYS A 3 -28.92 -1.14 25.88
C CYS A 3 -27.46 -0.77 25.58
N GLY A 4 -26.80 -1.54 24.70
CA GLY A 4 -25.49 -1.17 24.18
C GLY A 4 -25.57 0.14 23.40
N GLN A 5 -24.60 1.03 23.59
CA GLN A 5 -24.54 2.30 22.86
C GLN A 5 -24.53 2.08 21.34
N SER A 6 -25.00 3.10 20.60
CA SER A 6 -24.96 3.12 19.13
C SER A 6 -23.53 2.93 18.65
N ARG A 7 -23.29 1.91 17.81
CA ARG A 7 -21.96 1.63 17.25
C ARG A 7 -21.71 2.53 16.04
N PRO A 8 -20.49 3.06 15.86
CA PRO A 8 -20.16 3.80 14.65
C PRO A 8 -20.28 2.89 13.43
N VAL A 9 -20.83 3.44 12.35
CA VAL A 9 -20.83 2.77 11.05
C VAL A 9 -19.43 2.94 10.48
N VAL A 10 -18.72 1.82 10.33
CA VAL A 10 -17.34 1.78 9.83
C VAL A 10 -17.26 0.88 8.61
N GLN A 11 -16.42 1.26 7.65
CA GLN A 11 -16.04 0.44 6.52
C GLN A 11 -14.60 -0.02 6.74
N SER A 12 -14.36 -1.32 6.65
CA SER A 12 -13.05 -1.93 6.82
C SER A 12 -12.51 -2.48 5.50
N TYR A 13 -11.19 -2.41 5.35
CA TYR A 13 -10.47 -2.88 4.17
C TYR A 13 -9.21 -3.65 4.58
N PHE A 14 -8.81 -4.60 3.75
CA PHE A 14 -7.48 -5.20 3.74
C PHE A 14 -6.58 -4.33 2.84
N ALA A 15 -5.74 -3.51 3.45
CA ALA A 15 -4.91 -2.55 2.74
C ALA A 15 -3.50 -3.11 2.46
N MET A 16 -3.00 -2.84 1.25
CA MET A 16 -1.62 -3.08 0.86
C MET A 16 -1.02 -1.80 0.27
N ALA A 17 0.14 -1.38 0.76
CA ALA A 17 0.79 -0.15 0.30
C ALA A 17 1.20 -0.18 -1.19
N TYR A 18 1.35 -1.38 -1.76
CA TYR A 18 1.66 -1.62 -3.18
C TYR A 18 1.17 -3.01 -3.60
N ASN A 19 1.05 -3.25 -4.91
CA ASN A 19 0.83 -4.57 -5.47
C ASN A 19 2.17 -5.22 -5.86
N PRO A 20 2.55 -6.38 -5.28
CA PRO A 20 3.84 -7.02 -5.57
C PRO A 20 3.94 -7.62 -6.98
N TYR A 21 2.85 -7.72 -7.74
CA TYR A 21 2.81 -8.36 -9.05
C TYR A 21 2.80 -7.38 -10.23
N GLY A 22 2.63 -6.09 -9.98
CA GLY A 22 2.51 -5.08 -11.04
C GLY A 22 1.75 -3.85 -10.57
N GLN A 23 1.66 -2.85 -11.43
CA GLN A 23 0.98 -1.59 -11.10
C GLN A 23 -0.54 -1.76 -11.12
N MET A 24 -1.08 -2.58 -12.03
CA MET A 24 -2.52 -2.73 -12.15
C MET A 24 -3.03 -3.71 -11.10
N ARG A 25 -4.21 -3.44 -10.54
CA ARG A 25 -4.94 -4.41 -9.72
C ARG A 25 -5.07 -5.78 -10.40
N ALA A 26 -5.31 -5.75 -11.71
CA ALA A 26 -5.43 -6.94 -12.55
C ALA A 26 -4.14 -7.78 -12.62
N ASP A 27 -2.99 -7.25 -12.20
CA ASP A 27 -1.73 -7.99 -12.16
C ASP A 27 -1.61 -8.89 -10.94
N TYR A 28 -2.42 -8.68 -9.90
CA TYR A 28 -2.34 -9.46 -8.67
C TYR A 28 -2.47 -10.97 -8.94
N ARG A 29 -1.53 -11.79 -8.44
CA ARG A 29 -1.53 -13.24 -8.68
C ARG A 29 -1.69 -14.12 -7.44
N TRP A 30 -1.58 -13.59 -6.22
CA TRP A 30 -1.59 -14.43 -5.02
C TRP A 30 -2.95 -15.11 -4.81
N SER A 31 -2.97 -16.44 -4.87
CA SER A 31 -4.19 -17.25 -4.83
C SER A 31 -4.86 -17.23 -3.46
N PHE A 32 -4.08 -17.22 -2.38
CA PHE A 32 -4.61 -17.25 -1.01
C PHE A 32 -5.45 -16.02 -0.69
N ALA A 33 -4.95 -14.80 -0.93
CA ALA A 33 -5.75 -13.60 -0.72
C ALA A 33 -7.06 -13.63 -1.53
N ARG A 34 -7.03 -14.11 -2.77
CA ARG A 34 -8.24 -14.22 -3.59
C ARG A 34 -9.24 -15.27 -3.10
N MET A 35 -8.76 -16.35 -2.49
CA MET A 35 -9.61 -17.42 -1.98
C MET A 35 -10.22 -17.09 -0.61
N TYR A 36 -9.49 -16.38 0.24
CA TYR A 36 -9.86 -16.17 1.64
C TYR A 36 -10.34 -14.76 1.99
N THR A 37 -10.45 -13.87 1.00
CA THR A 37 -10.99 -12.51 1.20
C THR A 37 -12.02 -12.19 0.11
N PRO A 38 -12.98 -11.28 0.38
CA PRO A 38 -13.80 -10.68 -0.67
C PRO A 38 -12.93 -9.68 -1.44
N PHE A 39 -12.03 -10.21 -2.27
CA PHE A 39 -10.90 -9.50 -2.84
C PHE A 39 -11.32 -8.20 -3.54
N ASP A 40 -12.36 -8.27 -4.38
CA ASP A 40 -12.87 -7.14 -5.17
C ASP A 40 -13.64 -6.08 -4.38
N GLN A 41 -13.97 -6.36 -3.12
CA GLN A 41 -14.78 -5.45 -2.30
C GLN A 41 -14.01 -4.89 -1.11
N ALA A 42 -13.08 -5.67 -0.56
CA ALA A 42 -12.38 -5.31 0.67
C ALA A 42 -10.88 -5.15 0.52
N VAL A 43 -10.25 -5.63 -0.56
CA VAL A 43 -8.80 -5.47 -0.74
C VAL A 43 -8.53 -4.21 -1.55
N VAL A 44 -7.75 -3.30 -0.97
CA VAL A 44 -7.29 -2.06 -1.60
C VAL A 44 -5.77 -2.09 -1.69
N THR A 45 -5.21 -1.77 -2.87
CA THR A 45 -3.75 -1.87 -3.10
C THR A 45 -3.21 -0.63 -3.78
N GLY A 46 -2.00 -0.20 -3.44
CA GLY A 46 -1.32 0.88 -4.17
C GLY A 46 -2.14 2.18 -4.13
N ASP A 47 -2.46 2.71 -5.30
CA ASP A 47 -3.25 3.94 -5.47
C ASP A 47 -4.60 3.87 -4.74
N GLU A 48 -5.33 2.75 -4.81
CA GLU A 48 -6.61 2.58 -4.11
C GLU A 48 -6.49 2.82 -2.59
N PHE A 49 -5.39 2.32 -1.99
CA PHE A 49 -5.13 2.48 -0.56
C PHE A 49 -4.74 3.93 -0.24
N TRP A 50 -3.80 4.50 -0.98
CA TRP A 50 -3.31 5.86 -0.71
C TRP A 50 -4.37 6.92 -1.00
N ASN A 51 -5.28 6.67 -1.94
CA ASN A 51 -6.45 7.51 -2.20
C ASN A 51 -7.39 7.59 -1.00
N ILE A 52 -7.56 6.50 -0.25
CA ILE A 52 -8.37 6.49 0.98
C ILE A 52 -7.68 7.27 2.11
N VAL A 53 -6.35 7.13 2.22
CA VAL A 53 -5.58 7.72 3.32
C VAL A 53 -5.33 9.22 3.13
N GLY A 54 -5.03 9.64 1.90
CA GLY A 54 -4.53 10.99 1.63
C GLY A 54 -5.07 11.64 0.36
N GLY A 55 -5.80 10.91 -0.48
CA GLY A 55 -6.44 11.44 -1.68
C GLY A 55 -5.68 11.17 -2.99
N PRO A 56 -6.21 11.67 -4.13
CA PRO A 56 -5.88 11.20 -5.47
C PRO A 56 -4.42 11.33 -5.93
N THR A 57 -3.61 12.19 -5.31
CA THR A 57 -2.23 12.49 -5.75
C THR A 57 -1.17 11.92 -4.81
N VAL A 58 -1.58 11.39 -3.65
CA VAL A 58 -0.65 11.00 -2.59
C VAL A 58 0.21 9.81 -3.00
N TYR A 59 -0.32 8.92 -3.83
CA TYR A 59 0.45 7.79 -4.28
C TYR A 59 1.62 8.22 -5.18
N GLU A 60 1.35 9.11 -6.14
CA GLU A 60 2.34 9.64 -7.06
C GLU A 60 3.37 10.50 -6.32
N GLU A 61 2.93 11.39 -5.44
CA GLU A 61 3.81 12.22 -4.61
C GLU A 61 4.76 11.35 -3.75
N LEU A 62 4.25 10.27 -3.17
CA LEU A 62 5.07 9.34 -2.40
C LEU A 62 6.12 8.65 -3.27
N LEU A 63 5.75 8.22 -4.48
CA LEU A 63 6.68 7.61 -5.43
C LEU A 63 7.77 8.60 -5.88
N GLU A 64 7.42 9.86 -6.10
CA GLU A 64 8.37 10.93 -6.41
C GLU A 64 9.39 11.12 -5.28
N ILE A 65 8.93 11.18 -4.03
CA ILE A 65 9.81 11.26 -2.84
C ILE A 65 10.74 10.04 -2.77
N TYR A 66 10.22 8.82 -2.99
CA TYR A 66 11.05 7.61 -3.00
C TYR A 66 12.13 7.67 -4.09
N GLN A 67 11.81 8.19 -5.26
CA GLN A 67 12.77 8.35 -6.36
C GLN A 67 13.83 9.41 -6.03
N GLU A 68 13.43 10.56 -5.49
CA GLU A 68 14.33 11.64 -5.07
C GLU A 68 15.32 11.15 -4.02
N VAL A 69 14.81 10.56 -2.93
CA VAL A 69 15.66 10.02 -1.85
C VAL A 69 16.54 8.89 -2.36
N GLY A 70 16.00 8.02 -3.22
CA GLY A 70 16.75 6.93 -3.83
C GLY A 70 17.92 7.44 -4.66
N HIS A 71 17.70 8.47 -5.48
CA HIS A 71 18.76 9.12 -6.26
C HIS A 71 19.83 9.71 -5.35
N ASP A 72 19.44 10.48 -4.33
CA ASP A 72 20.36 11.17 -3.42
C ASP A 72 21.18 10.22 -2.55
N LYS A 73 20.60 9.07 -2.18
CA LYS A 73 21.27 8.07 -1.33
C LYS A 73 21.93 6.94 -2.13
N SER A 74 21.70 6.85 -3.43
CA SER A 74 22.22 5.76 -4.28
C SER A 74 23.71 5.54 -4.13
N LYS A 75 24.52 6.61 -4.21
CA LYS A 75 25.97 6.53 -4.07
C LYS A 75 26.41 6.06 -2.68
N TYR A 76 25.81 6.62 -1.64
CA TYR A 76 26.07 6.19 -0.26
C TYR A 76 25.73 4.71 -0.05
N MET A 77 24.58 4.26 -0.57
CA MET A 77 24.15 2.87 -0.47
C MET A 77 25.11 1.92 -1.19
N LEU A 78 25.58 2.29 -2.39
CA LEU A 78 26.57 1.52 -3.15
C LEU A 78 27.91 1.44 -2.42
N ASP A 79 28.37 2.56 -1.87
CA ASP A 79 29.61 2.60 -1.09
C ASP A 79 29.48 1.76 0.19
N ALA A 80 28.35 1.84 0.91
CA ALA A 80 28.09 1.02 2.09
C ALA A 80 28.06 -0.49 1.77
N LEU A 81 27.41 -0.87 0.66
CA LEU A 81 27.36 -2.27 0.21
C LEU A 81 28.73 -2.81 -0.25
N ALA A 82 29.53 -1.97 -0.90
CA ALA A 82 30.85 -2.35 -1.41
C ALA A 82 31.92 -2.44 -0.30
N PHE A 83 31.82 -1.59 0.72
CA PHE A 83 32.86 -1.45 1.74
C PHE A 83 32.45 -1.95 3.15
N GLY A 84 31.20 -2.38 3.33
CA GLY A 84 30.79 -3.25 4.43
C GLY A 84 30.91 -2.66 5.84
N PHE A 85 30.61 -1.37 6.02
CA PHE A 85 30.42 -0.78 7.34
C PHE A 85 28.95 -0.72 7.71
#